data_AF-X6GEY7-F1
#
_entry.id   AF-X6GEY7-F1
#
_cell.length_a   1.000
_cell.length_b   1.000
_cell.length_c   1.000
_cell.angle_alpha   90.00
_cell.angle_beta   90.00
_cell.angle_gamma   90.00
#
_symmetry.space_group_name_H-M   'P 1'
#
loop_
_entity.id
_entity.type
_entity.pdbx_description
1 polymer ?
#
loop_
_entity_poly.entity_id
_entity_poly.type
_entity_poly.pdbx_seq_one_letter_code
_entity_poly.pdbx_strand_id
1 'polypeptide(L)'
;MFGPLQALNNREEAQAMNRGQFEEPVTLLVGMGFPRKIDSVMEAYALLQDWPSAGRNGAHAVALNACKAGIVGEIDPETVRATLISFARRHDILVPDMVTPLATAAGGAVHEVN
;
A
#
# COMPACT_ATOMS: atom_id res chain seq x y z
N MET A 1 -2.21 -36.93 -9.14
CA MET A 1 -3.68 -36.79 -9.17
C MET A 1 -4.10 -35.77 -8.10
N PHE A 2 -3.79 -34.49 -8.31
CA PHE A 2 -4.29 -33.39 -7.49
C PHE A 2 -5.33 -32.67 -8.33
N GLY A 3 -6.60 -32.92 -7.99
CA GLY A 3 -7.77 -32.44 -8.72
C GLY A 3 -7.97 -30.93 -8.65
N PRO A 4 -9.06 -30.43 -9.28
CA PRO A 4 -9.27 -29.07 -9.79
C PRO A 4 -9.54 -27.98 -8.73
N LEU A 5 -9.11 -28.14 -7.47
CA LEU A 5 -9.42 -27.19 -6.39
C LEU A 5 -8.75 -25.81 -6.54
N GLN A 6 -7.70 -25.69 -7.35
CA GLN A 6 -7.06 -24.37 -7.57
C GLN A 6 -7.94 -23.41 -8.38
N ALA A 7 -8.92 -23.90 -9.15
CA ALA A 7 -9.77 -23.03 -9.96
C ALA A 7 -10.87 -22.30 -9.17
N LEU A 8 -11.21 -22.77 -7.96
CA LEU A 8 -12.15 -22.07 -7.07
C LEU A 8 -11.39 -21.08 -6.17
N ASN A 9 -10.23 -21.48 -5.62
CA ASN A 9 -9.35 -20.56 -4.89
C ASN A 9 -8.95 -19.35 -5.75
N ASN A 10 -8.51 -19.58 -6.99
CA ASN A 10 -8.19 -18.51 -7.93
C ASN A 10 -9.41 -17.67 -8.34
N ARG A 11 -10.64 -18.21 -8.30
CA ARG A 11 -11.86 -17.47 -8.66
C ARG A 11 -12.38 -16.58 -7.52
N GLU A 12 -12.13 -16.98 -6.28
CA GLU A 12 -12.44 -16.18 -5.08
C GLU A 12 -11.38 -15.09 -4.89
N GLU A 13 -10.10 -15.40 -5.11
CA GLU A 13 -9.02 -14.42 -5.24
C GLU A 13 -9.29 -13.45 -6.41
N ALA A 14 -9.83 -13.95 -7.53
CA ALA A 14 -10.21 -13.12 -8.67
C ALA A 14 -11.41 -12.19 -8.45
N GLN A 15 -12.31 -12.54 -7.53
CA GLN A 15 -13.47 -11.71 -7.19
C GLN A 15 -13.14 -10.71 -6.08
N ALA A 16 -12.24 -11.08 -5.15
CA ALA A 16 -11.67 -10.16 -4.17
C ALA A 16 -10.77 -9.11 -4.84
N MET A 17 -9.97 -9.49 -5.85
CA MET A 17 -9.08 -8.56 -6.55
C MET A 17 -9.85 -7.48 -7.33
N ASN A 18 -11.09 -7.71 -7.77
CA ASN A 18 -11.86 -6.71 -8.54
C ASN A 18 -12.65 -5.71 -7.67
N ARG A 19 -13.06 -6.10 -6.45
CA ARG A 19 -13.81 -5.20 -5.55
C ARG A 19 -12.95 -4.24 -4.75
N GLY A 20 -11.66 -4.53 -4.60
CA GLY A 20 -10.73 -3.71 -3.85
C GLY A 20 -9.73 -2.93 -4.71
N GLN A 21 -9.98 -2.80 -6.01
CA GLN A 21 -9.10 -2.05 -6.92
C GLN A 21 -9.28 -0.54 -6.74
N PHE A 22 -8.17 0.19 -6.70
CA PHE A 22 -8.13 1.63 -6.75
C PHE A 22 -8.34 2.09 -8.19
N GLU A 23 -9.11 3.17 -8.38
CA GLU A 23 -9.27 3.80 -9.70
C GLU A 23 -7.93 4.29 -10.25
N GLU A 24 -7.10 4.83 -9.36
CA GLU A 24 -5.76 5.27 -9.68
C GLU A 24 -4.73 4.53 -8.81
N PRO A 25 -3.85 3.72 -9.42
CA PRO A 25 -2.85 2.96 -8.69
C PRO A 25 -1.86 3.89 -7.97
N VAL A 26 -1.42 3.48 -6.78
CA VAL A 26 -0.47 4.23 -5.96
C VAL A 26 0.90 3.61 -6.08
N THR A 27 1.91 4.39 -6.45
CA THR A 27 3.30 3.93 -6.50
C THR A 27 4.00 4.24 -5.18
N LEU A 28 4.49 3.21 -4.50
CA LEU A 28 5.17 3.31 -3.21
C LEU A 28 6.59 2.75 -3.32
N LEU A 29 7.55 3.40 -2.68
CA LEU A 29 8.88 2.84 -2.49
C LEU A 29 8.82 1.78 -1.39
N VAL A 30 9.18 0.55 -1.73
CA VAL A 30 9.27 -0.57 -0.78
C VAL A 30 10.70 -1.08 -0.64
N GLY A 31 11.05 -1.55 0.56
CA GLY A 31 12.35 -2.16 0.86
C GLY A 31 13.54 -1.26 0.51
N MET A 32 14.39 -1.73 -0.41
CA MET A 32 15.60 -1.03 -0.91
C MET A 32 15.30 0.17 -1.84
N GLY A 33 14.13 0.80 -1.71
CA GLY A 33 13.73 1.95 -2.55
C GLY A 33 13.27 1.58 -3.95
N PHE A 34 12.68 0.38 -4.13
CA PHE A 34 12.08 0.02 -5.41
C PHE A 34 10.64 0.52 -5.51
N PRO A 35 10.26 1.21 -6.61
CA PRO A 35 8.89 1.62 -6.82
C PRO A 35 8.03 0.39 -7.09
N ARG A 36 7.03 0.18 -6.23
CA ARG A 36 6.00 -0.84 -6.38
C ARG A 36 4.67 -0.15 -6.61
N LYS A 37 4.02 -0.52 -7.71
CA LYS A 37 2.69 -0.05 -8.07
C LYS A 37 1.65 -0.89 -7.34
N ILE A 38 0.77 -0.23 -6.59
CA ILE A 38 -0.29 -0.83 -5.79
C ILE A 38 -1.61 -0.39 -6.39
N ASP A 39 -2.30 -1.28 -7.10
CA ASP A 39 -3.64 -1.02 -7.63
C ASP A 39 -4.76 -1.57 -6.74
N SER A 40 -4.45 -2.27 -5.64
CA SER A 40 -5.48 -2.90 -4.81
C SER A 40 -5.26 -2.71 -3.31
N VAL A 41 -6.37 -2.63 -2.56
CA VAL A 41 -6.39 -2.57 -1.09
C VAL A 41 -5.66 -3.77 -0.47
N MET A 42 -5.81 -4.95 -1.08
CA MET A 42 -5.16 -6.17 -0.60
C MET A 42 -3.63 -6.07 -0.70
N GLU A 43 -3.14 -5.47 -1.78
CA GLU A 43 -1.71 -5.29 -2.00
C GLU A 43 -1.14 -4.19 -1.09
N ALA A 44 -1.91 -3.12 -0.83
CA ALA A 44 -1.60 -2.13 0.20
C ALA A 44 -1.52 -2.74 1.60
N TYR A 45 -2.45 -3.63 1.94
CA TYR A 45 -2.47 -4.33 3.22
C TYR A 45 -1.23 -5.22 3.41
N ALA A 46 -0.84 -5.97 2.38
CA ALA A 46 0.37 -6.80 2.41
C ALA A 46 1.63 -5.95 2.64
N LEU A 47 1.74 -4.80 1.98
CA LEU A 47 2.85 -3.86 2.14
C LEU A 47 2.92 -3.29 3.56
N LEU A 48 1.77 -2.94 4.15
CA LEU A 48 1.71 -2.49 5.54
C LEU A 48 2.06 -3.62 6.52
N GLN A 49 1.68 -4.87 6.27
CA GLN A 49 2.07 -5.99 7.15
C GLN A 49 3.58 -6.25 7.13
N ASP A 50 4.21 -6.14 5.96
CA ASP A 50 5.66 -6.30 5.79
C ASP A 50 6.46 -5.11 6.37
N TRP A 51 5.78 -4.04 6.76
CA TRP A 51 6.42 -2.82 7.24
C TRP A 51 7.28 -3.03 8.50
N PRO A 52 8.54 -2.56 8.50
CA PRO A 52 9.47 -2.77 9.60
C PRO A 52 9.03 -2.04 10.88
N SER A 53 9.32 -2.63 12.03
CA SER A 53 8.93 -2.09 13.34
C SER A 53 9.42 -0.67 13.61
N ALA A 54 10.54 -0.27 12.99
CA ALA A 54 11.07 1.10 13.08
C ALA A 54 10.11 2.17 12.51
N GLY A 55 9.21 1.80 11.60
CA GLY A 55 8.21 2.68 11.00
C GLY A 55 6.77 2.39 11.45
N ARG A 56 6.55 1.48 12.41
CA ARG A 56 5.22 1.18 12.96
C ARG A 56 4.82 2.25 13.97
N ASN A 57 4.21 3.33 13.47
CA ASN A 57 3.67 4.42 14.28
C ASN A 57 2.12 4.39 14.27
N GLY A 58 1.48 5.37 14.93
CA GLY A 58 0.02 5.48 14.91
C GLY A 58 -0.58 5.60 13.50
N ALA A 59 0.13 6.19 12.54
CA ALA A 59 -0.32 6.26 11.15
C ALA A 59 -0.29 4.91 10.44
N HIS A 60 0.67 4.02 10.79
CA HIS A 60 0.69 2.64 10.31
C HIS A 60 -0.55 1.86 10.75
N ALA A 61 -0.91 1.95 12.03
CA ALA A 61 -2.11 1.29 12.56
C ALA A 61 -3.40 1.82 11.91
N VAL A 62 -3.49 3.13 11.66
CA VAL A 62 -4.62 3.75 10.97
C VAL A 62 -4.72 3.25 9.52
N ALA A 63 -3.62 3.25 8.77
CA ALA A 63 -3.61 2.76 7.40
C ALA A 63 -3.98 1.27 7.32
N LEU A 64 -3.49 0.46 8.27
CA LEU A 64 -3.76 -0.97 8.31
C LEU A 64 -5.22 -1.27 8.66
N ASN A 65 -5.83 -0.50 9.56
CA ASN A 65 -7.26 -0.60 9.85
C ASN A 65 -8.12 -0.13 8.67
N ALA A 66 -7.73 0.94 7.97
CA ALA A 66 -8.41 1.39 6.76
C ALA A 66 -8.38 0.29 5.68
N CYS A 67 -7.22 -0.34 5.44
CA CYS A 67 -7.13 -1.46 4.51
C CYS A 67 -8.04 -2.63 4.90
N LYS A 68 -8.11 -2.99 6.19
CA LYS A 68 -9.03 -4.03 6.67
C LYS A 68 -10.49 -3.67 6.42
N ALA A 69 -10.88 -2.44 6.75
CA ALA A 69 -12.24 -1.95 6.50
C ALA A 69 -12.57 -1.94 5.00
N GLY A 70 -11.62 -1.61 4.13
CA GLY A 70 -11.80 -1.68 2.68
C GLY A 70 -11.94 -3.10 2.14
N ILE A 71 -11.19 -4.07 2.67
CA ILE A 71 -11.32 -5.50 2.31
C ILE A 71 -12.70 -6.04 2.70
N VAL A 72 -13.21 -5.62 3.86
CA VAL A 72 -14.55 -5.99 4.33
C VAL A 72 -15.65 -5.27 3.55
N GLY A 73 -15.31 -4.18 2.84
CA GLY A 73 -16.27 -3.34 2.10
C GLY A 73 -17.01 -2.34 2.99
N GLU A 74 -16.46 -2.01 4.16
CA GLU A 74 -17.01 -1.03 5.10
C GLU A 74 -16.67 0.41 4.68
N ILE A 75 -15.54 0.61 3.99
CA ILE A 75 -15.15 1.90 3.41
C ILE A 75 -14.71 1.75 1.97
N ASP A 76 -14.85 2.84 1.23
CA ASP A 76 -14.53 2.89 -0.19
C ASP A 76 -13.02 2.68 -0.44
N PRO A 77 -12.61 1.90 -1.46
CA PRO A 77 -11.20 1.76 -1.82
C PRO A 77 -10.52 3.12 -2.02
N GLU A 78 -11.22 4.13 -2.54
CA GLU A 78 -10.68 5.49 -2.63
C GLU A 78 -10.32 6.12 -1.27
N THR A 79 -11.10 5.83 -0.23
CA THR A 79 -10.83 6.30 1.14
C THR A 79 -9.60 5.60 1.72
N VAL A 80 -9.47 4.29 1.47
CA VAL A 80 -8.27 3.53 1.84
C VAL A 80 -7.05 4.09 1.13
N ARG A 81 -7.17 4.39 -0.16
CA ARG A 81 -6.13 5.00 -0.98
C ARG A 81 -5.66 6.32 -0.38
N ALA A 82 -6.58 7.23 -0.05
CA ALA A 82 -6.24 8.52 0.55
C ALA A 82 -5.46 8.36 1.87
N THR A 83 -5.83 7.37 2.68
CA THR A 83 -5.15 7.04 3.93
C THR A 83 -3.74 6.49 3.66
N LEU A 84 -3.60 5.61 2.67
CA LEU A 84 -2.32 5.05 2.25
C LEU A 84 -1.38 6.11 1.69
N ILE A 85 -1.88 7.02 0.86
CA ILE A 85 -1.13 8.17 0.33
C ILE A 85 -0.66 9.07 1.47
N SER A 86 -1.55 9.35 2.43
CA SER A 86 -1.20 10.16 3.60
C SER A 86 -0.12 9.50 4.46
N PHE A 87 -0.18 8.19 4.64
CA PHE A 87 0.86 7.40 5.30
C PHE A 87 2.17 7.48 4.52
N ALA A 88 2.13 7.19 3.22
CA ALA A 88 3.31 7.20 2.36
C ALA A 88 4.00 8.57 2.30
N ARG A 89 3.22 9.65 2.29
CA ARG A 89 3.71 11.02 2.33
C ARG A 89 4.36 11.37 3.66
N ARG A 90 3.86 10.86 4.78
CA ARG A 90 4.50 11.02 6.11
C ARG A 90 5.82 10.28 6.23
N HIS A 91 5.97 9.18 5.50
CA HIS A 91 7.17 8.36 5.47
C HIS A 91 8.12 8.72 4.32
N ASP A 92 7.78 9.71 3.50
CA ASP A 92 8.54 10.14 2.31
C ASP A 92 8.81 9.01 1.30
N ILE A 93 7.90 8.03 1.23
CA ILE A 93 8.00 6.84 0.34
C ILE A 93 7.00 6.89 -0.82
N LEU A 94 6.15 7.92 -0.86
CA LEU A 94 5.18 8.09 -1.93
C LEU A 94 5.93 8.50 -3.19
N VAL A 95 5.83 7.70 -4.24
CA VAL A 95 6.27 8.11 -5.58
C VAL A 95 5.07 8.79 -6.22
N PRO A 96 5.06 10.13 -6.37
CA PRO A 96 4.04 10.77 -7.17
C PRO A 96 4.09 10.18 -8.58
N ASP A 97 2.93 9.89 -9.18
CA ASP A 97 2.83 9.58 -10.61
C ASP A 97 3.11 10.88 -11.39
N MET A 98 4.38 11.28 -11.37
CA MET A 98 4.88 12.40 -12.12
C MET A 98 5.40 11.81 -13.43
N VAL A 99 4.60 11.99 -14.49
CA VAL A 99 5.15 12.11 -15.84
C VAL A 99 6.02 13.37 -15.87
N THR A 100 7.17 13.34 -15.20
CA THR A 100 8.27 14.31 -15.34
C THR A 100 9.53 13.68 -14.74
N PRO A 101 10.56 13.35 -15.54
CA PRO A 101 11.85 12.99 -15.00
C PRO A 101 12.49 14.27 -14.44
N LEU A 102 12.48 14.43 -13.12
CA LEU A 102 13.48 15.26 -12.47
C LEU A 102 14.07 14.50 -11.30
N ALA A 103 15.24 13.92 -11.58
CA ALA A 103 16.20 13.57 -10.56
C ALA A 103 16.45 14.82 -9.68
N THR A 104 16.13 14.73 -8.40
CA THR A 104 16.82 15.50 -7.36
C THR A 104 16.78 14.67 -6.09
N ALA A 105 17.99 14.28 -5.67
CA ALA A 105 18.26 13.64 -4.40
C ALA A 105 18.05 14.60 -3.21
N ALA A 106 17.94 13.98 -2.03
CA ALA A 106 18.22 14.50 -0.68
C ALA A 106 16.99 14.75 0.21
N GLY A 107 17.01 14.06 1.36
CA GLY A 107 16.05 14.26 2.44
C GLY A 107 16.27 13.37 3.66
N GLY A 108 17.52 13.06 4.04
CA GLY A 108 17.79 12.51 5.36
C GLY A 108 17.62 13.59 6.44
N ALA A 109 16.97 13.25 7.55
CA ALA A 109 17.07 13.99 8.81
C ALA A 109 17.12 12.95 9.95
N VAL A 110 18.32 12.47 10.28
CA VAL A 110 19.10 12.87 11.48
C VAL A 110 18.24 13.07 12.73
N HIS A 111 18.37 12.12 13.65
CA HIS A 111 17.89 12.23 15.03
C HIS A 111 18.88 13.14 15.78
N GLU A 112 18.43 14.36 16.07
CA GLU A 112 19.17 15.37 16.84
C GLU A 112 19.22 14.98 18.32
N VAL A 113 20.43 14.94 18.86
CA VAL A 113 20.72 14.81 20.28
C VAL A 113 20.53 16.16 20.97
N ASN A 114 19.76 16.18 22.06
CA ASN A 114 19.99 17.09 23.19
C ASN A 114 19.34 16.55 24.46
#